data_AF-A0A5J9SGM8-F1
#
_entry.id   AF-A0A5J9SGM8-F1
#
_cell.length_a   1.000
_cell.length_b   1.000
_cell.length_c   1.000
_cell.angle_alpha   90.00
_cell.angle_beta   90.00
_cell.angle_gamma   90.00
#
_symmetry.space_group_name_H-M   'P 1'
#
loop_
_entity.id
_entity.type
_entity.pdbx_description
1 polymer ?
#
loop_
_entity_poly.entity_id
_entity_poly.type
_entity_poly.pdbx_seq_one_letter_code
_entity_poly.pdbx_strand_id
1 'polypeptide(L)'
;MKEKIEAQLKIKGVVDYIEEYLKCKTVIILKVDQKMDGSLWKETRRALSLLNYVACALIITTKSTYEAREYCYYPQWESTQWDPIEFSIVGLYHATVLELTSNKMQEENYIFRKILGNCGPHEFCMKIFAHAMYAKPMRSYEELYNLWSSLREVASDTLDSIAQKIVKFSYNDLTSDYKSCLLYLAIFSPGQIIKRSTLIGRWVVEGLITTEEWTWPSSVDKAKRCFDTLINRRLVYPADVGATGDVKSCIVGDLVHEFITRIAKKQRTMQTRLSHHLARHFSISNDLRLRGSHTIHDFLKNPSESSPFILLKVLDLEDCQCFGGKNKHYLKDICCKIYCSNVNKLPKQINNLHELEVLDIRDTKVPVYATRRVRLLKLKRLLAGHNDPSPSNNDTVKEFPRSVKVPDKIEKMLDMEVLSNVTAPSNRDLRNIGILCNLRKLGVVMEDMIPS
;
A
#
# COMPACT_ATOMS: atom_id res chain seq x y z
N MET A 1 12.18 -10.93 60.20
CA MET A 1 11.12 -9.98 60.63
C MET A 1 11.36 -8.58 60.06
N LYS A 2 12.59 -8.03 60.18
CA LYS A 2 12.97 -6.70 59.66
C LYS A 2 12.79 -6.53 58.14
N GLU A 3 13.27 -7.49 57.34
CA GLU A 3 13.13 -7.46 55.87
C GLU A 3 11.67 -7.46 55.38
N LYS A 4 10.78 -8.16 56.11
CA LYS A 4 9.34 -8.22 55.79
C LYS A 4 8.66 -6.87 56.04
N ILE A 5 9.12 -6.12 57.03
CA ILE A 5 8.63 -4.77 57.34
C ILE A 5 9.13 -3.77 56.30
N GLU A 6 10.40 -3.84 55.92
CA GLU A 6 10.98 -2.99 54.86
C GLU A 6 10.28 -3.20 53.51
N ALA A 7 9.97 -4.45 53.14
CA ALA A 7 9.22 -4.75 51.93
C ALA A 7 7.81 -4.14 51.94
N GLN A 8 7.09 -4.22 53.07
CA GLN A 8 5.76 -3.62 53.19
C GLN A 8 5.78 -2.09 53.14
N LEU A 9 6.80 -1.45 53.71
CA LEU A 9 6.97 0.01 53.63
C LEU A 9 7.23 0.48 52.20
N LYS A 10 8.04 -0.27 51.42
CA LYS A 10 8.26 0.02 50.00
C LYS A 10 6.98 -0.11 49.18
N ILE A 11 6.22 -1.19 49.39
CA ILE A 11 4.93 -1.40 48.72
C ILE A 11 3.98 -0.23 49.01
N LYS A 12 3.87 0.17 50.28
CA LYS A 12 3.02 1.30 50.68
C LYS A 12 3.44 2.60 50.00
N GLY A 13 4.74 2.91 49.95
CA GLY A 13 5.22 4.13 49.28
C GLY A 13 4.90 4.17 47.77
N VAL A 14 4.91 3.02 47.09
CA VAL A 14 4.49 2.93 45.68
C VAL A 14 2.98 3.11 45.53
N VAL A 15 2.18 2.54 46.45
CA VAL A 15 0.72 2.72 46.46
C VAL A 15 0.36 4.18 46.66
N ASP A 16 0.93 4.83 47.68
CA ASP A 16 0.70 6.24 47.99
C ASP A 16 1.04 7.13 46.77
N TYR A 17 2.18 6.84 46.10
CA TYR A 17 2.56 7.53 44.87
C TYR A 17 1.55 7.34 43.73
N ILE A 18 1.04 6.13 43.52
CA ILE A 18 0.04 5.85 42.48
C ILE A 18 -1.29 6.56 42.80
N GLU A 19 -1.70 6.59 44.07
CA GLU A 19 -2.95 7.23 44.51
C GLU A 19 -2.99 8.74 44.17
N GLU A 20 -1.86 9.45 44.24
CA GLU A 20 -1.80 10.87 43.86
C GLU A 20 -2.25 11.15 42.41
N TYR A 21 -2.12 10.16 41.52
CA TYR A 21 -2.47 10.26 40.11
C TYR A 21 -3.84 9.66 39.74
N LEU A 22 -4.48 8.91 40.64
CA LEU A 22 -5.76 8.23 40.38
C LEU A 22 -6.95 9.05 40.90
N LYS A 23 -7.54 9.91 40.05
CA LYS A 23 -8.58 10.88 40.48
C LYS A 23 -10.04 10.42 40.28
N CYS A 24 -10.31 9.31 39.59
CA CYS A 24 -11.66 8.88 39.17
C CYS A 24 -11.80 7.34 39.10
N LYS A 25 -12.98 6.84 38.67
CA LYS A 25 -13.16 5.42 38.24
C LYS A 25 -12.05 5.06 37.25
N THR A 26 -11.14 4.18 37.67
CA THR A 26 -9.91 3.89 36.93
C THR A 26 -9.89 2.40 36.55
N VAL A 27 -9.72 2.12 35.26
CA VAL A 27 -9.39 0.77 34.79
C VAL A 27 -7.88 0.60 34.89
N ILE A 28 -7.44 -0.42 35.62
CA ILE A 28 -6.02 -0.78 35.74
C ILE A 28 -5.78 -1.97 34.80
N ILE A 29 -4.91 -1.78 33.81
CA ILE A 29 -4.50 -2.86 32.90
C ILE A 29 -3.12 -3.34 33.33
N LEU A 30 -3.05 -4.55 33.84
CA LEU A 30 -1.80 -5.23 34.15
C LEU A 30 -1.39 -6.13 32.99
N LYS A 31 -0.26 -5.78 32.40
CA LYS A 31 0.41 -6.65 31.43
C LYS A 31 1.40 -7.53 32.18
N VAL A 32 1.05 -8.80 32.31
CA VAL A 32 1.85 -9.81 33.00
C VAL A 32 2.89 -10.33 32.02
N ASP A 33 4.17 -10.24 32.37
CA ASP A 33 5.24 -10.88 31.62
C ASP A 33 5.54 -12.28 32.18
N GLN A 34 6.43 -13.03 31.53
CA GLN A 34 6.80 -14.39 31.96
C GLN A 34 7.51 -14.45 33.33
N LYS A 35 7.81 -13.31 33.96
CA LYS A 35 8.51 -13.24 35.25
C LYS A 35 7.56 -13.05 36.43
N MET A 36 6.28 -12.79 36.19
CA MET A 36 5.30 -12.60 37.26
C MET A 36 4.81 -13.95 37.79
N ASP A 37 5.53 -14.50 38.76
CA ASP A 37 5.14 -15.72 39.45
C ASP A 37 4.01 -15.49 40.48
N GLY A 38 3.49 -16.58 41.06
CA GLY A 38 2.41 -16.51 42.05
C GLY A 38 2.78 -15.72 43.31
N SER A 39 4.06 -15.60 43.65
CA SER A 39 4.52 -14.83 44.81
C SER A 39 4.48 -13.32 44.53
N LEU A 40 4.99 -12.90 43.37
CA LEU A 40 5.00 -11.51 42.93
C LEU A 40 3.58 -11.00 42.68
N TRP A 41 2.71 -11.85 42.14
CA TRP A 41 1.30 -11.54 42.02
C TRP A 41 0.61 -11.33 43.37
N LYS A 42 0.93 -12.15 44.38
CA LYS A 42 0.37 -11.98 45.73
C LYS A 42 0.79 -10.66 46.36
N GLU A 43 2.01 -10.21 46.12
CA GLU A 43 2.50 -8.90 46.57
C GLU A 43 1.84 -7.75 45.80
N THR A 44 1.74 -7.85 44.48
CA THR A 44 1.05 -6.88 43.62
C THR A 44 -0.41 -6.74 44.02
N ARG A 45 -1.11 -7.86 44.24
CA ARG A 45 -2.49 -7.89 44.72
C ARG A 45 -2.65 -7.20 46.07
N ARG A 46 -1.71 -7.42 47.01
CA ARG A 46 -1.73 -6.72 48.31
C ARG A 46 -1.58 -5.22 48.12
N ALA A 47 -0.68 -4.78 47.25
CA ALA A 47 -0.53 -3.37 46.92
C ALA A 47 -1.83 -2.78 46.38
N LEU A 48 -2.48 -3.46 45.43
CA LEU A 48 -3.74 -3.01 44.84
C LEU A 48 -4.90 -2.99 45.84
N SER A 49 -4.93 -3.92 46.81
CA SER A 49 -5.96 -3.93 47.85
C SER A 49 -5.87 -2.76 48.84
N LEU A 50 -4.72 -2.07 48.87
CA LEU A 50 -4.54 -0.87 49.67
C LEU A 50 -5.09 0.40 49.00
N LEU A 51 -5.44 0.33 47.71
CA LEU A 51 -6.03 1.46 46.99
C LEU A 51 -7.47 1.72 47.47
N ASN A 52 -7.77 2.97 47.84
CA ASN A 52 -9.02 3.33 48.51
C ASN A 52 -10.25 3.47 47.57
N TYR A 53 -10.30 2.81 46.40
CA TYR A 53 -11.31 3.04 45.37
C TYR A 53 -12.23 1.82 45.09
N VAL A 54 -13.55 2.07 45.12
CA VAL A 54 -14.62 1.05 45.04
C VAL A 54 -14.97 0.60 43.60
N ALA A 55 -14.38 1.21 42.57
CA ALA A 55 -14.72 0.94 41.17
C ALA A 55 -13.50 0.83 40.25
N CYS A 56 -12.60 -0.10 40.56
CA CYS A 56 -11.48 -0.48 39.69
C CYS A 56 -11.82 -1.77 38.93
N ALA A 57 -11.81 -1.70 37.59
CA ALA A 57 -11.75 -2.91 36.77
C ALA A 57 -10.28 -3.28 36.57
N LEU A 58 -9.91 -4.50 36.96
CA LEU A 58 -8.57 -5.02 36.77
C LEU A 58 -8.55 -5.95 35.56
N ILE A 59 -7.84 -5.57 34.51
CA ILE A 59 -7.65 -6.40 33.32
C ILE A 59 -6.25 -6.98 33.38
N ILE A 60 -6.16 -8.31 33.42
CA ILE A 60 -4.89 -9.04 33.46
C ILE A 60 -4.72 -9.75 32.13
N THR A 61 -3.60 -9.52 31.46
CA THR A 61 -3.29 -10.18 30.19
C THR A 61 -2.14 -11.16 30.39
N THR A 62 -2.37 -12.45 30.14
CA THR A 62 -1.36 -13.51 30.17
C THR A 62 -1.51 -14.42 28.96
N LYS A 63 -0.43 -15.12 28.57
CA LYS A 63 -0.44 -16.15 27.54
C LYS A 63 -0.83 -17.54 28.07
N SER A 64 -1.02 -17.69 29.38
CA SER A 64 -1.34 -18.95 30.03
C SER A 64 -2.73 -18.91 30.64
N THR A 65 -3.62 -19.78 30.15
CA THR A 65 -4.97 -19.94 30.71
C THR A 65 -4.95 -20.46 32.15
N TYR A 66 -3.93 -21.24 32.51
CA TYR A 66 -3.72 -21.70 33.88
C TYR A 66 -3.37 -20.52 34.82
N GLU A 67 -2.38 -19.69 34.45
CA GLU A 67 -2.02 -18.51 35.25
C GLU A 67 -3.19 -17.52 35.34
N ALA A 68 -3.95 -17.34 34.26
CA ALA A 68 -5.11 -16.47 34.25
C ALA A 68 -6.13 -16.88 35.33
N ARG A 69 -6.37 -18.18 35.51
CA ARG A 69 -7.28 -18.72 36.55
C ARG A 69 -6.75 -18.44 37.96
N GLU A 70 -5.45 -18.58 38.19
CA GLU A 70 -4.80 -18.23 39.46
C GLU A 70 -4.97 -16.73 39.78
N TYR A 71 -4.86 -15.87 38.77
CA TYR A 71 -5.03 -14.43 38.94
C TYR A 71 -6.48 -14.03 39.25
N CYS A 72 -7.46 -14.69 38.59
CA CYS A 72 -8.89 -14.50 38.80
C CYS A 72 -9.43 -15.07 40.12
N TYR A 73 -8.63 -15.88 40.85
CA TYR A 73 -9.05 -16.45 42.13
C TYR A 73 -8.95 -15.45 43.29
N TYR A 74 -10.09 -15.12 43.91
CA TYR A 74 -10.19 -14.26 45.09
C TYR A 74 -10.69 -15.04 46.33
N PRO A 75 -9.86 -15.24 47.37
CA PRO A 75 -10.19 -16.11 48.50
C PRO A 75 -11.41 -15.69 49.34
N GLN A 76 -11.83 -14.42 49.29
CA GLN A 76 -12.96 -13.92 50.11
C GLN A 76 -14.32 -14.10 49.42
N TRP A 77 -14.35 -14.48 48.14
CA TRP A 77 -15.57 -14.71 47.37
C TRP A 77 -15.56 -16.14 46.82
N GLU A 78 -15.63 -17.12 47.73
CA GLU A 78 -15.68 -18.55 47.39
C GLU A 78 -16.87 -18.91 46.46
N SER A 79 -17.87 -18.04 46.34
CA SER A 79 -19.07 -18.25 45.52
C SER A 79 -19.04 -17.58 44.14
N THR A 80 -17.99 -16.83 43.77
CA THR A 80 -17.92 -16.15 42.46
C THR A 80 -16.53 -16.31 41.84
N GLN A 81 -16.25 -17.51 41.35
CA GLN A 81 -15.10 -17.75 40.48
C GLN A 81 -15.33 -17.02 39.15
N TRP A 82 -14.52 -16.01 38.86
CA TRP A 82 -14.54 -15.35 37.56
C TRP A 82 -13.77 -16.21 36.57
N ASP A 83 -14.44 -16.66 35.51
CA ASP A 83 -13.77 -17.35 34.41
C ASP A 83 -12.92 -16.36 33.62
N PRO A 84 -11.63 -16.66 33.37
CA PRO A 84 -10.81 -15.83 32.49
C PRO A 84 -11.41 -15.79 31.09
N ILE A 85 -11.41 -14.62 30.48
CA ILE A 85 -11.78 -14.47 29.07
C ILE A 85 -10.63 -15.01 28.23
N GLU A 86 -10.82 -16.18 27.61
CA GLU A 86 -9.86 -16.75 26.68
C GLU A 86 -9.98 -16.07 25.31
N PHE A 87 -8.96 -15.29 24.95
CA PHE A 87 -8.88 -14.68 23.63
C PHE A 87 -8.08 -15.57 22.67
N SER A 88 -8.80 -16.37 21.88
CA SER A 88 -8.20 -17.12 20.77
C SER A 88 -8.29 -16.32 19.48
N ILE A 89 -7.15 -15.94 18.90
CA ILE A 89 -7.12 -15.27 17.59
C ILE A 89 -7.76 -16.14 16.51
N VAL A 90 -7.55 -17.46 16.58
CA VAL A 90 -8.21 -18.45 15.69
C VAL A 90 -9.72 -18.42 15.91
N GLY A 91 -10.17 -18.36 17.16
CA GLY A 91 -11.59 -18.22 17.51
C GLY A 91 -12.22 -16.93 16.98
N LEU A 92 -11.50 -15.80 17.06
CA LEU A 92 -11.93 -14.51 16.53
C LEU A 92 -12.15 -14.59 15.01
N TYR A 93 -11.12 -15.01 14.26
CA TYR A 93 -11.23 -15.12 12.80
C TYR A 93 -12.24 -16.19 12.37
N HIS A 94 -12.42 -17.24 13.18
CA HIS A 94 -13.46 -18.24 12.94
C HIS A 94 -14.87 -17.62 13.03
N ALA A 95 -15.14 -16.86 14.09
CA ALA A 95 -16.38 -16.11 14.24
C ALA A 95 -16.58 -15.11 13.09
N THR A 96 -15.53 -14.37 12.71
CA THR A 96 -15.58 -13.45 11.57
C THR A 96 -15.95 -14.16 10.28
N VAL A 97 -15.31 -15.28 9.95
CA VAL A 97 -15.61 -16.04 8.73
C VAL A 97 -17.05 -16.57 8.72
N LEU A 98 -17.55 -17.05 9.85
CA LEU A 98 -18.95 -17.49 9.96
C LEU A 98 -19.93 -16.35 9.69
N GLU A 99 -19.68 -15.17 10.26
CA GLU A 99 -20.50 -13.98 10.03
C GLU A 99 -20.48 -13.57 8.54
N LEU A 100 -19.30 -13.57 7.91
CA LEU A 100 -19.13 -13.25 6.49
C LEU A 100 -19.85 -14.23 5.56
N THR A 101 -19.99 -15.49 5.96
CA THR A 101 -20.75 -16.51 5.22
C THR A 101 -22.26 -16.49 5.54
N SER A 102 -22.73 -15.50 6.31
CA SER A 102 -24.12 -15.35 6.75
C SER A 102 -24.68 -16.61 7.42
N ASN A 103 -23.83 -17.40 8.08
CA ASN A 103 -24.18 -18.72 8.63
C ASN A 103 -24.77 -19.72 7.62
N LYS A 104 -24.67 -19.48 6.30
CA LYS A 104 -25.18 -20.42 5.29
C LYS A 104 -24.29 -21.64 5.09
N MET A 105 -23.05 -21.57 5.59
CA MET A 105 -22.04 -22.63 5.54
C MET A 105 -21.76 -23.25 6.92
N GLN A 106 -22.82 -23.50 7.71
CA GLN A 106 -22.64 -24.07 9.06
C GLN A 106 -22.08 -25.50 9.01
N GLU A 107 -22.38 -26.27 7.98
CA GLU A 107 -21.87 -27.64 7.81
C GLU A 107 -20.34 -27.64 7.58
N GLU A 108 -19.82 -26.55 7.01
CA GLU A 108 -18.40 -26.30 6.78
C GLU A 108 -17.69 -25.62 7.95
N ASN A 109 -18.38 -25.40 9.07
CA ASN A 109 -17.80 -24.80 10.28
C ASN A 109 -16.53 -25.54 10.74
N TYR A 110 -16.57 -26.87 10.68
CA TYR A 110 -15.42 -27.71 11.02
C TYR A 110 -14.20 -27.40 10.15
N ILE A 111 -14.38 -27.23 8.84
CA ILE A 111 -13.27 -27.01 7.92
C ILE A 111 -12.67 -25.60 8.08
N PHE A 112 -13.48 -24.58 8.39
CA PHE A 112 -12.96 -23.25 8.71
C PHE A 112 -12.05 -23.28 9.94
N ARG A 113 -12.45 -23.97 11.02
CA ARG A 113 -11.60 -24.13 12.21
C ARG A 113 -10.29 -24.82 11.89
N LYS A 114 -10.32 -25.85 11.04
CA LYS A 114 -9.11 -26.57 10.64
C LYS A 114 -8.18 -25.69 9.82
N ILE A 115 -8.68 -25.00 8.79
CA ILE A 115 -7.87 -24.07 7.98
C ILE A 115 -7.25 -22.99 8.87
N LEU A 116 -8.04 -22.34 9.72
CA LEU A 116 -7.56 -21.28 10.62
C LEU A 116 -6.58 -21.81 11.67
N GLY A 117 -6.80 -23.02 12.20
CA GLY A 117 -5.84 -23.69 13.09
C GLY A 117 -4.52 -24.01 12.39
N ASN A 118 -4.56 -24.44 11.13
CA ASN A 118 -3.39 -24.67 10.29
C ASN A 118 -2.68 -23.37 9.86
N CYS A 119 -3.35 -22.21 9.89
CA CYS A 119 -2.68 -20.92 9.77
C CYS A 119 -1.81 -20.59 10.99
N GLY A 120 -1.93 -21.35 12.09
CA GLY A 120 -1.13 -21.19 13.31
C GLY A 120 -1.39 -19.85 14.01
N PRO A 121 -0.42 -19.30 14.76
CA PRO A 121 -0.54 -17.98 15.39
C PRO A 121 -0.38 -16.81 14.38
N HIS A 122 -0.30 -17.10 13.07
CA HIS A 122 0.01 -16.10 12.06
C HIS A 122 -1.23 -15.34 11.61
N GLU A 123 -1.49 -14.21 12.26
CA GLU A 123 -2.61 -13.32 11.93
C GLU A 123 -2.67 -12.96 10.45
N PHE A 124 -1.52 -12.74 9.80
CA PHE A 124 -1.42 -12.48 8.37
C PHE A 124 -2.21 -13.51 7.52
N CYS A 125 -1.98 -14.80 7.78
CA CYS A 125 -2.61 -15.89 7.03
C CYS A 125 -4.12 -15.95 7.30
N MET A 126 -4.53 -15.83 8.56
CA MET A 126 -5.95 -15.81 8.93
C MET A 126 -6.68 -14.62 8.30
N LYS A 127 -6.03 -13.46 8.26
CA LYS A 127 -6.57 -12.24 7.66
C LYS A 127 -6.76 -12.38 6.15
N ILE A 128 -5.77 -12.89 5.42
CA ILE A 128 -5.93 -13.14 3.98
C ILE A 128 -7.05 -14.16 3.72
N PHE A 129 -7.12 -15.23 4.51
CA PHE A 129 -8.19 -16.21 4.39
C PHE A 129 -9.57 -15.58 4.63
N ALA A 130 -9.75 -14.82 5.71
CA ALA A 130 -11.01 -14.14 6.01
C ALA A 130 -11.42 -13.15 4.90
N HIS A 131 -10.46 -12.39 4.36
CA HIS A 131 -10.72 -11.49 3.23
C HIS A 131 -11.02 -12.24 1.92
N ALA A 132 -10.43 -13.43 1.71
CA ALA A 132 -10.84 -14.31 0.62
C ALA A 132 -12.28 -14.79 0.83
N MET A 133 -12.67 -15.19 2.05
CA MET A 133 -14.05 -15.55 2.40
C MET A 133 -15.01 -14.38 2.18
N TYR A 134 -14.64 -13.15 2.55
CA TYR A 134 -15.43 -11.96 2.23
C TYR A 134 -15.68 -11.79 0.72
N ALA A 135 -14.63 -11.95 -0.09
CA ALA A 135 -14.71 -11.73 -1.53
C ALA A 135 -15.49 -12.81 -2.28
N LYS A 136 -15.54 -14.04 -1.75
CA LYS A 136 -16.34 -15.15 -2.27
C LYS A 136 -16.90 -15.95 -1.09
N PRO A 137 -18.04 -15.52 -0.50
CA PRO A 137 -18.56 -16.14 0.73
C PRO A 137 -19.03 -17.58 0.52
N MET A 138 -19.66 -17.86 -0.62
CA MET A 138 -20.18 -19.18 -0.96
C MET A 138 -19.14 -19.98 -1.74
N ARG A 139 -18.20 -20.61 -1.03
CA ARG A 139 -17.23 -21.54 -1.64
C ARG A 139 -17.73 -22.97 -1.57
N SER A 140 -17.26 -23.82 -2.47
CA SER A 140 -17.56 -25.25 -2.35
C SER A 140 -16.72 -25.88 -1.24
N TYR A 141 -17.23 -26.95 -0.64
CA TYR A 141 -16.47 -27.76 0.32
C TYR A 141 -15.15 -28.26 -0.28
N GLU A 142 -15.16 -28.68 -1.55
CA GLU A 142 -13.97 -29.16 -2.26
C GLU A 142 -12.86 -28.11 -2.36
N GLU A 143 -13.19 -26.84 -2.65
CA GLU A 143 -12.22 -25.74 -2.67
C GLU A 143 -11.54 -25.57 -1.31
N LEU A 144 -12.34 -25.61 -0.23
CA LEU A 144 -11.86 -25.48 1.16
C LEU A 144 -11.05 -26.70 1.60
N TYR A 145 -11.48 -27.90 1.20
CA TYR A 145 -10.79 -29.15 1.47
C TYR A 145 -9.43 -29.23 0.79
N ASN A 146 -9.35 -28.81 -0.47
CA ASN A 146 -8.08 -28.75 -1.19
C ASN A 146 -7.10 -27.77 -0.53
N LEU A 147 -7.59 -26.61 -0.06
CA LEU A 147 -6.76 -25.69 0.73
C LEU A 147 -6.27 -26.35 2.02
N TRP A 148 -7.19 -26.87 2.82
CA TRP A 148 -6.88 -27.51 4.10
C TRP A 148 -5.87 -28.66 3.95
N SER A 149 -6.10 -29.56 2.99
CA SER A 149 -5.20 -30.67 2.69
C SER A 149 -3.79 -30.16 2.34
N SER A 150 -3.71 -29.13 1.49
CA SER A 150 -2.43 -28.55 1.08
C SER A 150 -1.66 -27.84 2.21
N LEU A 151 -2.35 -27.40 3.26
CA LEU A 151 -1.75 -26.83 4.47
C LEU A 151 -1.23 -27.92 5.40
N ARG A 152 -1.88 -29.09 5.43
CA ARG A 152 -1.47 -30.25 6.24
C ARG A 152 -0.18 -30.92 5.73
N GLU A 153 0.04 -30.90 4.42
CA GLU A 153 1.25 -31.47 3.78
C GLU A 153 2.54 -30.71 4.09
N VAL A 154 2.43 -29.53 4.70
CA VAL A 154 3.58 -28.70 5.04
C VAL A 154 4.28 -29.31 6.27
N ALA A 155 5.38 -30.02 6.05
CA ALA A 155 6.12 -30.76 7.08
C ALA A 155 6.92 -29.88 8.09
N SER A 156 6.89 -28.56 7.94
CA SER A 156 7.51 -27.60 8.87
C SER A 156 6.64 -26.35 8.98
N ASP A 157 6.24 -25.98 10.21
CA ASP A 157 5.43 -24.79 10.57
C ASP A 157 6.15 -23.44 10.31
N THR A 158 6.82 -23.29 9.16
CA THR A 158 7.41 -22.03 8.75
C THR A 158 6.30 -21.14 8.20
N LEU A 159 6.15 -19.93 8.75
CA LEU A 159 5.21 -18.91 8.28
C LEU A 159 5.17 -18.80 6.75
N ASP A 160 6.33 -18.85 6.09
CA ASP A 160 6.47 -18.70 4.64
C ASP A 160 5.68 -19.76 3.87
N SER A 161 5.80 -21.04 4.22
CA SER A 161 5.14 -22.13 3.48
C SER A 161 3.61 -22.04 3.59
N ILE A 162 3.10 -21.76 4.79
CA ILE A 162 1.67 -21.53 5.06
C ILE A 162 1.18 -20.29 4.29
N ALA A 163 1.91 -19.18 4.39
CA ALA A 163 1.60 -17.93 3.70
C ALA A 163 1.55 -18.14 2.18
N GLN A 164 2.49 -18.86 1.60
CA GLN A 164 2.53 -19.15 0.17
C GLN A 164 1.30 -19.94 -0.30
N LYS A 165 0.75 -20.85 0.52
CA LYS A 165 -0.49 -21.59 0.21
C LYS A 165 -1.73 -20.69 0.33
N ILE A 166 -1.84 -19.91 1.40
CA ILE A 166 -2.97 -18.98 1.65
C ILE A 166 -3.02 -17.85 0.62
N VAL A 167 -1.87 -17.24 0.30
CA VAL A 167 -1.77 -16.21 -0.75
C VAL A 167 -2.14 -16.83 -2.10
N LYS A 168 -1.67 -18.05 -2.41
CA LYS A 168 -2.08 -18.77 -3.64
C LYS A 168 -3.58 -18.98 -3.72
N PHE A 169 -4.22 -19.33 -2.61
CA PHE A 169 -5.66 -19.52 -2.55
C PHE A 169 -6.40 -18.23 -2.94
N SER A 170 -6.06 -17.10 -2.31
CA SER A 170 -6.65 -15.80 -2.65
C SER A 170 -6.32 -15.33 -4.07
N TYR A 171 -5.10 -15.61 -4.54
CA TYR A 171 -4.64 -15.32 -5.91
C TYR A 171 -5.44 -16.08 -6.96
N ASN A 172 -5.78 -17.35 -6.72
CA ASN A 172 -6.46 -18.19 -7.70
C ASN A 172 -7.86 -17.66 -8.07
N ASP A 173 -8.54 -17.00 -7.14
CA ASP A 173 -9.86 -16.38 -7.37
C ASP A 173 -9.81 -15.12 -8.26
N LEU A 174 -8.63 -14.52 -8.44
CA LEU A 174 -8.49 -13.32 -9.25
C LEU A 174 -8.74 -13.65 -10.74
N THR A 175 -9.36 -12.71 -11.46
CA THR A 175 -9.45 -12.78 -12.92
C THR A 175 -8.06 -12.69 -13.55
N SER A 176 -7.91 -13.12 -14.80
CA SER A 176 -6.63 -13.10 -15.52
C SER A 176 -5.96 -11.73 -15.47
N ASP A 177 -6.70 -10.67 -15.76
CA ASP A 177 -6.17 -9.30 -15.77
C ASP A 177 -5.70 -8.84 -14.38
N TYR A 178 -6.43 -9.23 -13.32
CA TYR A 178 -6.08 -8.84 -11.95
C TYR A 178 -4.87 -9.63 -11.44
N LYS A 179 -4.71 -10.90 -11.88
CA LYS A 179 -3.48 -11.67 -11.67
C LYS A 179 -2.29 -10.98 -12.32
N SER A 180 -2.42 -10.56 -13.57
CA SER A 180 -1.37 -9.82 -14.28
C SER A 180 -1.00 -8.51 -13.57
N CYS A 181 -1.99 -7.76 -13.08
CA CYS A 181 -1.75 -6.53 -12.33
C CYS A 181 -1.10 -6.76 -10.97
N LEU A 182 -1.44 -7.83 -10.27
CA LEU A 182 -0.76 -8.20 -9.03
C LEU A 182 0.68 -8.66 -9.30
N LEU A 183 0.91 -9.44 -10.37
CA LEU A 183 2.26 -9.86 -10.76
C LEU A 183 3.14 -8.68 -11.17
N TYR A 184 2.57 -7.65 -11.82
CA TYR A 184 3.26 -6.40 -12.14
C TYR A 184 4.00 -5.82 -10.93
N LEU A 185 3.43 -5.97 -9.74
CA LEU A 185 3.97 -5.38 -8.52
C LEU A 185 5.31 -5.97 -8.08
N ALA A 186 5.75 -7.11 -8.62
CA ALA A 186 7.06 -7.66 -8.30
C ALA A 186 8.23 -6.83 -8.87
N ILE A 187 7.99 -5.85 -9.76
CA ILE A 187 9.04 -4.91 -10.19
C ILE A 187 9.46 -3.95 -9.08
N PHE A 188 8.56 -3.64 -8.15
CA PHE A 188 8.83 -2.73 -7.04
C PHE A 188 9.59 -3.44 -5.93
N SER A 189 10.35 -2.70 -5.14
CA SER A 189 11.04 -3.28 -3.99
C SER A 189 10.04 -3.60 -2.86
N PRO A 190 10.30 -4.64 -2.04
CA PRO A 190 9.49 -4.90 -0.85
C PRO A 190 9.43 -3.66 0.06
N GLY A 191 8.26 -3.37 0.64
CA GLY A 191 8.07 -2.21 1.51
C GLY A 191 7.99 -0.85 0.81
N GLN A 192 8.19 -0.78 -0.51
CA GLN A 192 8.11 0.48 -1.26
C GLN A 192 6.67 1.03 -1.28
N ILE A 193 6.51 2.33 -1.02
CA ILE A 193 5.24 3.04 -1.18
C ILE A 193 5.00 3.29 -2.67
N ILE A 194 3.86 2.83 -3.18
CA ILE A 194 3.46 2.94 -4.58
C ILE A 194 2.21 3.80 -4.68
N LYS A 195 2.30 4.93 -5.39
CA LYS A 195 1.15 5.82 -5.61
C LYS A 195 0.09 5.13 -6.48
N ARG A 196 -1.18 5.17 -6.05
CA ARG A 196 -2.32 4.58 -6.77
C ARG A 196 -2.44 5.11 -8.20
N SER A 197 -2.30 6.42 -8.39
CA SER A 197 -2.40 7.05 -9.71
C SER A 197 -1.36 6.52 -10.70
N THR A 198 -0.13 6.32 -10.22
CA THR A 198 1.01 5.85 -11.00
C THR A 198 0.81 4.39 -11.39
N LEU A 199 0.40 3.56 -10.43
CA LEU A 199 0.16 2.14 -10.65
C LEU A 199 -0.99 1.89 -11.64
N ILE A 200 -2.10 2.60 -11.49
CA ILE A 200 -3.24 2.52 -12.43
C ILE A 200 -2.80 2.94 -13.84
N GLY A 201 -2.08 4.05 -13.97
CA GLY A 201 -1.57 4.51 -15.27
C GLY A 201 -0.70 3.46 -15.93
N ARG A 202 0.23 2.87 -15.18
CA ARG A 202 1.11 1.79 -15.66
C ARG A 202 0.34 0.57 -16.13
N TRP A 203 -0.61 0.07 -15.36
CA TRP A 203 -1.40 -1.11 -15.77
C TRP A 203 -2.15 -0.90 -17.07
N VAL A 204 -2.71 0.30 -17.29
CA VAL A 204 -3.43 0.63 -18.53
C VAL A 204 -2.45 0.79 -19.70
N VAL A 205 -1.35 1.54 -19.53
CA VAL A 205 -0.34 1.74 -20.59
C VAL A 205 0.32 0.43 -21.03
N GLU A 206 0.59 -0.46 -20.08
CA GLU A 206 1.17 -1.77 -20.36
C GLU A 206 0.17 -2.70 -21.07
N GLY A 207 -1.13 -2.39 -20.99
CA GLY A 207 -2.21 -3.20 -21.54
C GLY A 207 -2.54 -4.43 -20.69
N LEU A 208 -2.26 -4.40 -19.38
CA LEU A 208 -2.56 -5.51 -18.47
C LEU A 208 -4.05 -5.60 -18.13
N ILE A 209 -4.74 -4.46 -18.23
CA ILE A 209 -6.17 -4.33 -18.06
C ILE A 209 -6.71 -3.61 -19.28
N THR A 210 -7.53 -4.31 -20.05
CA THR A 210 -8.27 -3.77 -21.19
C THR A 210 -9.76 -4.05 -21.01
N THR A 211 -10.59 -3.25 -21.68
CA THR A 211 -12.04 -3.44 -21.75
C THR A 211 -12.45 -3.70 -23.20
N GLU A 212 -13.64 -4.26 -23.41
CA GLU A 212 -14.17 -4.59 -24.74
C GLU A 212 -14.31 -3.36 -25.65
N GLU A 213 -14.56 -2.19 -25.06
CA GLU A 213 -14.62 -0.90 -25.76
C GLU A 213 -13.22 -0.32 -26.09
N TRP A 214 -12.14 -0.91 -25.55
CA TRP A 214 -10.74 -0.47 -25.69
C TRP A 214 -10.48 1.02 -25.42
N THR A 215 -11.38 1.69 -24.69
CA THR A 215 -11.20 3.10 -24.32
C THR A 215 -10.37 3.23 -23.06
N TRP A 216 -9.55 4.27 -23.00
CA TRP A 216 -8.71 4.57 -21.85
C TRP A 216 -9.52 4.80 -20.56
N PRO A 217 -10.64 5.56 -20.54
CA PRO A 217 -11.41 5.75 -19.31
C PRO A 217 -11.98 4.45 -18.75
N SER A 218 -12.52 3.60 -19.63
CA SER A 218 -13.06 2.29 -19.26
C SER A 218 -11.98 1.38 -18.66
N SER A 219 -10.79 1.39 -19.26
CA SER A 219 -9.61 0.67 -18.76
C SER A 219 -9.11 1.22 -17.42
N VAL A 220 -9.10 2.55 -17.24
CA VAL A 220 -8.76 3.21 -15.97
C VAL A 220 -9.75 2.83 -14.87
N ASP A 221 -11.05 2.81 -15.15
CA ASP A 221 -12.05 2.45 -14.14
C ASP A 221 -11.98 0.97 -13.77
N LYS A 222 -11.71 0.09 -14.74
CA LYS A 222 -11.40 -1.33 -14.46
C LYS A 222 -10.12 -1.49 -13.64
N ALA A 223 -9.07 -0.70 -13.93
CA ALA A 223 -7.83 -0.68 -13.17
C ALA A 223 -8.01 -0.15 -11.74
N LYS A 224 -8.87 0.85 -11.52
CA LYS A 224 -9.28 1.28 -10.18
C LYS A 224 -9.94 0.15 -9.40
N ARG A 225 -10.92 -0.55 -10.00
CA ARG A 225 -11.59 -1.71 -9.38
C ARG A 225 -10.62 -2.85 -9.08
N CYS A 226 -9.63 -3.08 -9.95
CA CYS A 226 -8.55 -4.02 -9.70
C CYS A 226 -7.76 -3.62 -8.44
N PHE A 227 -7.31 -2.36 -8.36
CA PHE A 227 -6.59 -1.85 -7.19
C PHE A 227 -7.38 -2.07 -5.89
N ASP A 228 -8.66 -1.69 -5.89
CA ASP A 228 -9.54 -1.84 -4.71
C ASP A 228 -9.72 -3.31 -4.34
N THR A 229 -9.84 -4.20 -5.33
CA THR A 229 -9.96 -5.64 -5.10
C THR A 229 -8.69 -6.21 -4.46
N LEU A 230 -7.49 -5.79 -4.89
CA LEU A 230 -6.24 -6.24 -4.29
C LEU A 230 -6.09 -5.75 -2.84
N ILE A 231 -6.52 -4.53 -2.54
CA ILE A 231 -6.59 -3.99 -1.16
C ILE A 231 -7.60 -4.77 -0.32
N ASN A 232 -8.81 -4.96 -0.83
CA ASN A 232 -9.90 -5.66 -0.14
C ASN A 232 -9.60 -7.14 0.12
N ARG A 233 -8.71 -7.75 -0.68
CA ARG A 233 -8.21 -9.11 -0.48
C ARG A 233 -6.95 -9.20 0.38
N ARG A 234 -6.43 -8.05 0.87
CA ARG A 234 -5.17 -7.92 1.63
C ARG A 234 -3.95 -8.50 0.92
N LEU A 235 -3.98 -8.52 -0.41
CA LEU A 235 -2.81 -8.85 -1.24
C LEU A 235 -1.88 -7.64 -1.38
N VAL A 236 -2.41 -6.43 -1.18
CA VAL A 236 -1.64 -5.21 -0.95
C VAL A 236 -2.20 -4.44 0.25
N TYR A 237 -1.36 -3.66 0.92
CA TYR A 237 -1.74 -2.85 2.07
C TYR A 237 -1.89 -1.38 1.70
N PRO A 238 -2.90 -0.67 2.23
CA PRO A 238 -2.97 0.78 2.11
C PRO A 238 -1.80 1.41 2.89
N ALA A 239 -1.14 2.40 2.29
CA ALA A 239 -0.07 3.16 2.93
C ALA A 239 -0.50 4.60 3.24
N ASP A 240 -1.28 5.21 2.35
CA ASP A 240 -1.91 6.51 2.56
C ASP A 240 -3.39 6.44 2.21
N VAL A 241 -4.23 7.07 3.02
CA VAL A 241 -5.69 7.13 2.88
C VAL A 241 -6.09 8.59 2.94
N GLY A 242 -6.69 9.08 1.86
CA GLY A 242 -7.11 10.47 1.77
C GLY A 242 -8.29 10.78 2.67
N ALA A 243 -8.59 12.07 2.86
CA ALA A 243 -9.69 12.54 3.70
C ALA A 243 -11.08 11.98 3.32
N THR A 244 -11.26 11.55 2.07
CA THR A 244 -12.49 10.92 1.57
C THR A 244 -12.59 9.42 1.86
N GLY A 245 -11.58 8.82 2.52
CA GLY A 245 -11.48 7.38 2.77
C GLY A 245 -10.86 6.58 1.63
N ASP A 246 -10.55 7.23 0.49
CA ASP A 246 -9.90 6.56 -0.64
C ASP A 246 -8.42 6.28 -0.37
N VAL A 247 -7.99 5.05 -0.61
CA VAL A 247 -6.57 4.67 -0.57
C VAL A 247 -5.81 5.36 -1.70
N LYS A 248 -4.81 6.19 -1.36
CA LYS A 248 -3.99 6.97 -2.31
C LYS A 248 -2.67 6.31 -2.66
N SER A 249 -2.15 5.44 -1.80
CA SER A 249 -0.95 4.65 -2.06
C SER A 249 -1.01 3.28 -1.38
N CYS A 250 -0.22 2.34 -1.86
CA CYS A 250 -0.12 1.00 -1.29
C CYS A 250 1.31 0.51 -1.12
N ILE A 251 1.48 -0.53 -0.30
CA ILE A 251 2.72 -1.29 -0.12
C ILE A 251 2.41 -2.78 -0.34
N VAL A 252 3.35 -3.50 -0.96
CA VAL A 252 3.32 -4.97 -1.03
C VAL A 252 4.12 -5.52 0.15
N GLY A 253 3.50 -6.35 0.97
CA GLY A 253 4.19 -7.02 2.08
C GLY A 253 5.11 -8.13 1.59
N ASP A 254 6.18 -8.42 2.34
CA ASP A 254 7.27 -9.30 1.93
C ASP A 254 6.81 -10.70 1.48
N LEU A 255 5.92 -11.34 2.24
CA LEU A 255 5.37 -12.66 1.92
C LEU A 255 4.60 -12.68 0.59
N VAL A 256 3.82 -11.62 0.31
CA VAL A 256 3.10 -11.51 -0.96
C VAL A 256 4.08 -11.19 -2.08
N HIS A 257 5.05 -10.31 -1.83
CA HIS A 257 6.09 -9.94 -2.80
C HIS A 257 6.89 -11.17 -3.25
N GLU A 258 7.30 -12.02 -2.31
CA GLU A 258 7.99 -13.28 -2.59
C GLU A 258 7.11 -14.22 -3.43
N PHE A 259 5.83 -14.36 -3.06
CA PHE A 259 4.85 -15.14 -3.82
C PHE A 259 4.75 -14.65 -5.29
N ILE A 260 4.48 -13.37 -5.51
CA ILE A 260 4.28 -12.82 -6.86
C ILE A 260 5.56 -12.85 -7.67
N THR A 261 6.72 -12.63 -7.05
CA THR A 261 8.04 -12.71 -7.69
C THR A 261 8.31 -14.13 -8.18
N ARG A 262 8.01 -15.14 -7.36
CA ARG A 262 8.16 -16.56 -7.72
C ARG A 262 7.25 -16.94 -8.89
N ILE A 263 5.99 -16.50 -8.88
CA ILE A 263 5.05 -16.76 -9.98
C ILE A 263 5.47 -16.04 -11.27
N ALA A 264 5.85 -14.77 -11.19
CA ALA A 264 6.29 -13.98 -12.35
C ALA A 264 7.51 -14.61 -13.04
N LYS A 265 8.49 -15.09 -12.26
CA LYS A 265 9.66 -15.83 -12.78
C LYS A 265 9.25 -17.12 -13.48
N LYS A 266 8.32 -17.89 -12.90
CA LYS A 266 7.85 -19.15 -13.48
C LYS A 266 7.10 -18.95 -14.79
N GLN A 267 6.29 -17.90 -14.88
CA GLN A 267 5.48 -17.61 -16.07
C GLN A 267 6.24 -16.86 -17.17
N ARG A 268 7.49 -16.44 -16.92
CA ARG A 268 8.29 -15.57 -17.80
C ARG A 268 7.56 -14.28 -18.20
N THR A 269 6.57 -13.86 -17.42
CA THR A 269 5.75 -12.66 -17.68
C THR A 269 6.53 -11.38 -17.44
N MET A 270 7.59 -11.43 -16.64
CA MET A 270 8.56 -10.36 -16.50
C MET A 270 9.91 -10.82 -17.02
N GLN A 271 10.53 -10.02 -17.89
CA GLN A 271 11.89 -10.30 -18.33
C GLN A 271 12.83 -10.20 -17.13
N THR A 272 13.24 -11.37 -16.63
CA THR A 272 14.11 -11.59 -15.46
C THR A 272 15.54 -11.06 -15.62
N ARG A 273 15.79 -10.21 -16.63
CA ARG A 273 17.10 -9.69 -16.98
C ARG A 273 17.40 -8.33 -16.34
N LEU A 274 16.37 -7.60 -15.93
CA LEU A 274 16.51 -6.30 -15.25
C LEU A 274 16.55 -6.51 -13.74
N SER A 275 17.43 -5.77 -13.05
CA SER A 275 17.37 -5.65 -11.59
C SER A 275 16.05 -4.97 -11.17
N HIS A 276 15.56 -5.17 -9.94
CA HIS A 276 14.34 -4.48 -9.45
C HIS A 276 14.44 -2.96 -9.63
N HIS A 277 15.64 -2.40 -9.43
CA HIS A 277 15.92 -0.99 -9.65
C HIS A 277 15.68 -0.56 -11.10
N LEU A 278 16.03 -1.38 -12.09
CA LEU A 278 15.77 -1.07 -13.50
C LEU A 278 14.34 -1.42 -13.94
N ALA A 279 13.79 -2.54 -13.45
CA ALA A 279 12.48 -3.04 -13.83
C ALA A 279 11.37 -2.02 -13.52
N ARG A 280 11.53 -1.22 -12.45
CA ARG A 280 10.59 -0.13 -12.18
C ARG A 280 10.64 0.96 -13.26
N HIS A 281 11.78 1.25 -13.86
CA HIS A 281 11.94 2.40 -14.76
C HIS A 281 11.44 2.13 -16.18
N PHE A 282 11.21 0.88 -16.57
CA PHE A 282 10.87 0.49 -17.94
C PHE A 282 9.58 -0.33 -18.01
N SER A 283 9.03 -0.49 -19.22
CA SER A 283 8.00 -1.50 -19.47
C SER A 283 8.43 -2.92 -19.09
N ILE A 284 7.46 -3.75 -18.72
CA ILE A 284 7.70 -5.17 -18.47
C ILE A 284 8.02 -5.94 -19.75
N SER A 285 7.44 -5.51 -20.87
CA SER A 285 7.62 -6.11 -22.18
C SER A 285 8.55 -5.26 -23.05
N ASN A 286 9.85 -5.33 -22.78
CA ASN A 286 10.86 -4.65 -23.59
C ASN A 286 11.98 -5.59 -24.02
N ASP A 287 12.43 -5.51 -25.26
CA ASP A 287 13.64 -6.22 -25.72
C ASP A 287 14.95 -5.51 -25.31
N LEU A 288 14.92 -4.80 -24.17
CA LEU A 288 16.09 -4.11 -23.62
C LEU A 288 17.06 -5.14 -23.05
N ARG A 289 18.18 -5.37 -23.76
CA ARG A 289 19.26 -6.25 -23.33
C ARG A 289 20.19 -5.50 -22.37
N LEU A 290 19.75 -5.25 -21.14
CA LEU A 290 20.60 -4.68 -20.09
C LEU A 290 21.21 -5.78 -19.22
N ARG A 291 22.48 -5.63 -18.84
CA ARG A 291 23.15 -6.50 -17.85
C ARG A 291 22.59 -6.19 -16.47
N GLY A 292 22.53 -7.18 -15.59
CA GLY A 292 22.01 -7.01 -14.22
C GLY A 292 22.74 -5.97 -13.37
N SER A 293 23.98 -5.62 -13.73
CA SER A 293 24.79 -4.57 -13.10
C SER A 293 24.55 -3.17 -13.64
N HIS A 294 23.80 -3.02 -14.75
CA HIS A 294 23.52 -1.69 -15.29
C HIS A 294 22.58 -0.93 -14.36
N THR A 295 22.85 0.36 -14.23
CA THR A 295 21.97 1.33 -13.58
C THR A 295 21.12 2.05 -14.63
N ILE A 296 20.06 2.74 -14.19
CA ILE A 296 19.29 3.61 -15.09
C ILE A 296 20.21 4.69 -15.70
N HIS A 297 21.24 5.10 -14.97
CA HIS A 297 22.27 6.03 -15.45
C HIS A 297 23.07 5.44 -16.62
N ASP A 298 23.45 4.16 -16.58
CA ASP A 298 24.19 3.53 -17.68
C ASP A 298 23.36 3.42 -18.96
N PHE A 299 22.06 3.09 -18.82
CA PHE A 299 21.11 3.12 -19.92
C PHE A 299 20.97 4.54 -20.52
N LEU A 300 20.82 5.55 -19.66
CA LEU A 300 20.72 6.94 -20.08
C LEU A 300 22.03 7.42 -20.74
N LYS A 301 23.20 6.95 -20.31
CA LYS A 301 24.49 7.39 -20.86
C LYS A 301 24.73 6.94 -22.30
N ASN A 302 24.34 5.70 -22.65
CA ASN A 302 24.56 5.13 -23.99
C ASN A 302 23.33 4.35 -24.47
N PRO A 303 22.26 5.06 -24.88
CA PRO A 303 21.05 4.39 -25.33
C PRO A 303 21.24 3.55 -26.61
N SER A 304 22.24 3.88 -27.45
CA SER A 304 22.32 3.46 -28.86
C SER A 304 22.99 2.10 -29.15
N GLU A 305 23.48 1.35 -28.16
CA GLU A 305 24.20 0.08 -28.42
C GLU A 305 23.36 -1.19 -28.28
N SER A 306 22.14 -1.12 -27.74
CA SER A 306 21.35 -2.33 -27.47
C SER A 306 19.85 -2.11 -27.71
N SER A 307 19.41 -2.52 -28.91
CA SER A 307 18.03 -2.72 -29.35
C SER A 307 17.26 -1.46 -29.83
N PRO A 308 16.44 -1.59 -30.89
CA PRO A 308 15.61 -0.49 -31.38
C PRO A 308 14.50 -0.17 -30.37
N PHE A 309 14.32 1.12 -30.05
CA PHE A 309 13.35 1.69 -29.09
C PHE A 309 11.86 1.51 -29.44
N ILE A 310 11.56 0.55 -30.32
CA ILE A 310 10.28 0.42 -31.03
C ILE A 310 9.14 -0.04 -30.09
N LEU A 311 9.43 -0.48 -28.85
CA LEU A 311 8.42 -1.04 -27.93
C LEU A 311 8.33 -0.43 -26.52
N LEU A 312 9.05 0.65 -26.16
CA LEU A 312 8.90 1.17 -24.79
C LEU A 312 7.55 1.86 -24.60
N LYS A 313 6.68 1.26 -23.78
CA LYS A 313 5.37 1.82 -23.39
C LYS A 313 5.45 2.71 -22.13
N VAL A 314 6.31 2.34 -21.19
CA VAL A 314 6.46 2.98 -19.87
C VAL A 314 7.92 3.35 -19.67
N LEU A 315 8.16 4.64 -19.49
CA LEU A 315 9.36 5.11 -18.83
C LEU A 315 8.95 5.84 -17.56
N ASP A 316 9.48 5.38 -16.43
CA ASP A 316 9.36 6.10 -15.18
C ASP A 316 10.75 6.56 -14.73
N LEU A 317 10.89 7.83 -14.38
CA LEU A 317 12.14 8.41 -13.87
C LEU A 317 11.94 9.03 -12.47
N GLU A 318 10.87 8.65 -11.77
CA GLU A 318 10.65 8.98 -10.36
C GLU A 318 11.88 8.53 -9.54
N ASP A 319 12.30 9.36 -8.59
CA ASP A 319 13.50 9.24 -7.74
C ASP A 319 14.86 9.03 -8.44
N CYS A 320 14.97 9.28 -9.75
CA CYS A 320 16.26 9.23 -10.43
C CYS A 320 17.15 10.42 -10.01
N GLN A 321 18.22 10.15 -9.25
CA GLN A 321 19.19 11.17 -8.79
C GLN A 321 20.22 11.59 -9.87
N CYS A 322 20.20 10.98 -11.06
CA CYS A 322 21.16 11.21 -12.14
C CYS A 322 21.10 12.63 -12.77
N PHE A 323 20.27 13.52 -12.24
CA PHE A 323 20.01 14.86 -12.78
C PHE A 323 20.66 16.01 -11.98
N GLY A 324 21.46 15.71 -10.94
CA GLY A 324 22.26 16.69 -10.20
C GLY A 324 23.72 16.80 -10.69
N GLY A 325 24.31 18.00 -10.69
CA GLY A 325 25.77 18.21 -10.79
C GLY A 325 26.37 18.43 -12.19
N LYS A 326 27.66 18.07 -12.36
CA LYS A 326 28.55 18.35 -13.52
C LYS A 326 28.20 17.59 -14.81
N ASN A 327 27.19 16.72 -14.80
CA ASN A 327 26.79 15.88 -15.94
C ASN A 327 25.77 16.54 -16.89
N LYS A 328 25.93 17.84 -17.19
CA LYS A 328 24.97 18.63 -18.00
C LYS A 328 24.94 18.28 -19.49
N HIS A 329 25.95 17.57 -20.01
CA HIS A 329 26.12 17.37 -21.46
C HIS A 329 25.40 16.12 -21.99
N TYR A 330 25.29 15.07 -21.19
CA TYR A 330 24.65 13.79 -21.58
C TYR A 330 23.13 13.91 -21.79
N LEU A 331 22.51 14.87 -21.13
CA LEU A 331 21.09 15.19 -21.26
C LEU A 331 20.68 15.63 -22.67
N LYS A 332 21.59 16.23 -23.43
CA LYS A 332 21.27 16.74 -24.78
C LYS A 332 21.08 15.58 -25.78
N ASP A 333 21.82 14.49 -25.62
CA ASP A 333 21.77 13.32 -26.50
C ASP A 333 20.66 12.33 -26.08
N ILE A 334 20.38 12.20 -24.78
CA ILE A 334 19.22 11.48 -24.23
C ILE A 334 17.90 12.09 -24.72
N CYS A 335 17.82 13.44 -24.71
CA CYS A 335 16.64 14.20 -25.13
C CYS A 335 16.33 14.10 -26.64
N CYS A 336 17.30 13.71 -27.47
CA CYS A 336 17.12 13.61 -28.93
C CYS A 336 16.70 12.22 -29.38
N LYS A 337 16.96 11.17 -28.59
CA LYS A 337 16.70 9.79 -29.02
C LYS A 337 15.65 9.06 -28.20
N ILE A 338 15.46 9.42 -26.92
CA ILE A 338 14.73 8.54 -26.05
C ILE A 338 13.84 9.22 -25.00
N TYR A 339 14.31 10.05 -24.05
CA TYR A 339 13.48 10.32 -22.86
C TYR A 339 13.61 11.70 -22.24
N CYS A 340 12.51 12.14 -21.63
CA CYS A 340 12.44 13.31 -20.75
C CYS A 340 13.03 12.99 -19.38
N SER A 341 14.16 13.58 -19.00
CA SER A 341 14.21 14.47 -17.83
C SER A 341 15.60 15.10 -17.64
N ASN A 342 15.65 16.41 -17.76
CA ASN A 342 16.24 17.26 -16.74
C ASN A 342 15.15 18.27 -16.47
N VAL A 343 14.58 18.23 -15.28
CA VAL A 343 13.34 18.94 -15.08
C VAL A 343 13.54 20.43 -14.90
N ASN A 344 14.72 21.00 -15.17
CA ASN A 344 14.81 22.44 -15.34
C ASN A 344 14.35 22.90 -16.74
N LYS A 345 14.08 22.00 -17.72
CA LYS A 345 13.48 22.31 -19.04
C LYS A 345 12.82 21.07 -19.69
N LEU A 346 11.59 21.21 -20.20
CA LEU A 346 10.99 20.21 -21.10
C LEU A 346 11.59 20.35 -22.52
N PRO A 347 12.20 19.32 -23.13
CA PRO A 347 12.81 19.42 -24.45
C PRO A 347 11.76 19.57 -25.55
N LYS A 348 12.09 20.28 -26.65
CA LYS A 348 11.16 20.45 -27.79
C LYS A 348 10.81 19.13 -28.47
N GLN A 349 11.72 18.17 -28.39
CA GLN A 349 11.65 16.82 -28.96
C GLN A 349 10.58 15.96 -28.29
N ILE A 350 10.03 16.35 -27.13
CA ILE A 350 8.91 15.63 -26.51
C ILE A 350 7.73 15.48 -27.49
N ASN A 351 7.54 16.46 -28.38
CA ASN A 351 6.48 16.46 -29.38
C ASN A 351 6.63 15.40 -30.48
N ASN A 352 7.78 14.70 -30.54
CA ASN A 352 7.98 13.55 -31.43
C ASN A 352 7.31 12.29 -30.88
N LEU A 353 6.86 12.30 -29.62
CA LEU A 353 6.19 11.18 -28.99
C LEU A 353 4.70 11.17 -29.36
N HIS A 354 4.41 10.88 -30.63
CA HIS A 354 3.05 10.96 -31.18
C HIS A 354 2.03 10.06 -30.48
N GLU A 355 2.49 8.96 -29.88
CA GLU A 355 1.68 7.98 -29.14
C GLU A 355 1.66 8.20 -27.62
N LEU A 356 2.27 9.29 -27.12
CA LEU A 356 2.32 9.54 -25.68
C LEU A 356 0.94 9.91 -25.12
N GLU A 357 0.37 9.03 -24.29
CA GLU A 357 -0.95 9.25 -23.70
C GLU A 357 -0.91 9.89 -22.31
N VAL A 358 0.17 9.72 -21.55
CA VAL A 358 0.31 10.23 -20.18
C VAL A 358 1.65 10.94 -20.01
N LEU A 359 1.59 12.21 -19.61
CA LEU A 359 2.74 13.01 -19.19
C LEU A 359 2.57 13.40 -17.73
N ASP A 360 3.31 12.73 -16.85
CA ASP A 360 3.37 13.04 -15.43
C ASP A 360 4.65 13.82 -15.11
N ILE A 361 4.48 15.05 -14.68
CA ILE A 361 5.54 15.98 -14.27
C ILE A 361 5.27 16.52 -12.86
N ARG A 362 4.48 15.82 -12.04
CA ARG A 362 4.26 16.18 -10.64
C ARG A 362 5.53 16.02 -9.84
N ASP A 363 5.68 16.85 -8.80
CA ASP A 363 6.83 16.81 -7.89
C ASP A 363 8.18 16.99 -8.62
N THR A 364 8.17 17.72 -9.74
CA THR A 364 9.35 17.98 -10.57
C THR A 364 9.65 19.48 -10.70
N LYS A 365 10.90 19.86 -11.01
CA LYS A 365 11.31 21.26 -11.15
C LYS A 365 10.94 21.91 -12.52
N VAL A 366 9.99 21.33 -13.30
CA VAL A 366 9.65 21.76 -14.69
C VAL A 366 9.30 23.24 -14.63
N PRO A 367 9.98 24.14 -15.35
CA PRO A 367 9.58 25.54 -15.37
C PRO A 367 8.15 25.67 -15.83
N VAL A 368 7.38 26.52 -15.16
CA VAL A 368 5.94 26.76 -15.40
C VAL A 368 5.61 26.95 -16.89
N TYR A 369 6.50 27.58 -17.67
CA TYR A 369 6.30 27.86 -19.09
C TYR A 369 6.66 26.70 -20.05
N ALA A 370 7.33 25.65 -19.58
CA ALA A 370 7.88 24.62 -20.46
C ALA A 370 6.79 23.79 -21.17
N THR A 371 5.65 23.62 -20.51
CA THR A 371 4.46 22.95 -21.04
C THR A 371 3.79 23.72 -22.19
N ARG A 372 4.01 25.04 -22.32
CA ARG A 372 3.50 25.82 -23.47
C ARG A 372 3.91 25.21 -24.81
N ARG A 373 5.09 24.61 -24.88
CA ARG A 373 5.64 24.05 -26.12
C ARG A 373 5.18 22.62 -26.41
N VAL A 374 4.40 22.01 -25.52
CA VAL A 374 3.89 20.65 -25.69
C VAL A 374 2.76 20.63 -26.72
N ARG A 375 2.83 19.71 -27.67
CA ARG A 375 1.89 19.53 -28.78
C ARG A 375 1.72 18.04 -29.06
N LEU A 376 1.17 17.33 -28.08
CA LEU A 376 0.99 15.88 -28.12
C LEU A 376 -0.49 15.59 -28.36
N LEU A 377 -0.85 15.26 -29.60
CA LEU A 377 -2.25 15.18 -30.02
C LEU A 377 -3.00 14.01 -29.37
N LYS A 378 -2.33 12.88 -29.13
CA LYS A 378 -2.86 11.70 -28.44
C LYS A 378 -2.69 11.74 -26.92
N LEU A 379 -2.17 12.85 -26.37
CA LEU A 379 -2.04 12.97 -24.94
C LEU A 379 -3.46 12.98 -24.34
N LYS A 380 -3.67 12.16 -23.32
CA LYS A 380 -4.91 12.05 -22.55
C LYS A 380 -4.77 12.67 -21.17
N ARG A 381 -3.56 12.69 -20.61
CA ARG A 381 -3.32 13.16 -19.24
C ARG A 381 -2.05 14.01 -19.14
N LEU A 382 -2.22 15.24 -18.65
CA LEU A 382 -1.13 16.09 -18.17
C LEU A 382 -1.28 16.25 -16.66
N LEU A 383 -0.37 15.63 -15.90
CA LEU A 383 -0.34 15.69 -14.45
C LEU A 383 0.82 16.59 -14.02
N ALA A 384 0.52 17.72 -13.39
CA ALA A 384 1.52 18.67 -12.91
C ALA A 384 1.20 19.13 -11.49
N GLY A 385 2.14 19.86 -10.89
CA GLY A 385 2.04 20.43 -9.54
C GLY A 385 2.58 19.52 -8.45
N HIS A 386 2.26 19.84 -7.21
CA HIS A 386 2.71 19.10 -6.03
C HIS A 386 1.55 18.28 -5.45
N ASN A 387 1.84 17.03 -5.05
CA ASN A 387 0.82 16.12 -4.50
C ASN A 387 0.52 16.32 -3.01
N ASP A 388 1.34 17.09 -2.28
CA ASP A 388 1.24 17.17 -0.82
C ASP A 388 0.34 18.35 -0.37
N PRO A 389 -0.79 18.09 0.34
CA PRO A 389 -1.65 19.14 0.91
C PRO A 389 -1.16 19.63 2.26
N SER A 390 -0.12 19.02 2.85
CA SER A 390 0.33 19.41 4.18
C SER A 390 0.93 20.82 4.14
N PRO A 391 0.44 21.78 4.94
CA PRO A 391 1.16 23.01 5.18
C PRO A 391 2.39 22.64 6.00
N SER A 392 3.50 22.34 5.33
CA SER A 392 4.79 22.28 6.02
C SER A 392 5.02 23.67 6.62
N ASN A 393 4.82 23.80 7.93
CA ASN A 393 5.07 25.00 8.73
C ASN A 393 6.56 25.42 8.79
N ASN A 394 7.34 25.05 7.78
CA ASN A 394 8.72 25.48 7.61
C ASN A 394 8.79 26.25 6.29
N ASP A 395 9.09 27.54 6.38
CA ASP A 395 9.23 28.55 5.31
C ASP A 395 10.34 28.25 4.26
N THR A 396 10.67 26.98 4.02
CA THR A 396 11.76 26.57 3.10
C THR A 396 11.31 25.78 1.88
N VAL A 397 10.03 25.45 1.69
CA VAL A 397 9.56 24.68 0.51
C VAL A 397 9.13 25.60 -0.65
N LYS A 398 10.11 26.30 -1.24
CA LYS A 398 9.97 27.01 -2.54
C LYS A 398 10.59 26.23 -3.71
N GLU A 399 10.81 24.92 -3.59
CA GLU A 399 11.59 24.19 -4.60
C GLU A 399 10.81 23.70 -5.84
N PHE A 400 9.48 23.57 -5.77
CA PHE A 400 8.70 23.01 -6.87
C PHE A 400 7.57 23.94 -7.34
N PRO A 401 7.37 24.10 -8.67
CA PRO A 401 6.26 24.87 -9.20
C PRO A 401 4.92 24.20 -8.85
N ARG A 402 4.02 24.97 -8.20
CA ARG A 402 2.68 24.50 -7.80
C ARG A 402 1.76 24.20 -8.97
N SER A 403 2.04 24.82 -10.12
CA SER A 403 1.27 24.71 -11.35
C SER A 403 2.15 24.93 -12.59
N VAL A 404 1.63 24.55 -13.76
CA VAL A 404 2.27 24.76 -15.06
C VAL A 404 1.32 25.46 -16.02
N LYS A 405 1.82 26.23 -16.99
CA LYS A 405 0.93 26.87 -17.98
C LYS A 405 0.27 25.82 -18.86
N VAL A 406 -0.98 26.04 -19.23
CA VAL A 406 -1.63 25.21 -20.24
C VAL A 406 -0.87 25.23 -21.57
N PRO A 407 -0.69 24.08 -22.26
CA PRO A 407 -0.01 24.03 -23.56
C PRO A 407 -0.56 25.01 -24.61
N ASP A 408 0.32 25.52 -25.48
CA ASP A 408 -0.13 26.28 -26.66
C ASP A 408 -0.94 25.37 -27.57
N LYS A 409 -2.06 25.89 -28.09
CA LYS A 409 -2.96 25.14 -28.98
C LYS A 409 -3.62 23.92 -28.31
N ILE A 410 -3.90 24.02 -27.01
CA ILE A 410 -4.56 22.97 -26.23
C ILE A 410 -5.88 22.52 -26.87
N GLU A 411 -6.59 23.42 -27.58
CA GLU A 411 -7.82 23.11 -28.33
C GLU A 411 -7.65 22.04 -29.41
N LYS A 412 -6.41 21.70 -29.81
CA LYS A 412 -6.12 20.63 -30.76
C LYS A 412 -5.85 19.27 -30.12
N MET A 413 -5.71 19.21 -28.80
CA MET A 413 -5.41 17.99 -28.06
C MET A 413 -6.73 17.34 -27.60
N LEU A 414 -7.55 16.92 -28.56
CA LEU A 414 -8.95 16.52 -28.35
C LEU A 414 -9.12 15.27 -27.47
N ASP A 415 -8.07 14.44 -27.36
CA ASP A 415 -8.06 13.25 -26.51
C ASP A 415 -7.82 13.58 -25.02
N MET A 416 -7.65 14.86 -24.67
CA MET A 416 -7.43 15.30 -23.29
C MET A 416 -8.58 14.93 -22.37
N GLU A 417 -8.25 14.19 -21.31
CA GLU A 417 -9.18 13.77 -20.25
C GLU A 417 -8.84 14.38 -18.88
N VAL A 418 -7.54 14.61 -18.61
CA VAL A 418 -7.08 15.15 -17.32
C VAL A 418 -6.05 16.25 -17.53
N LEU A 419 -6.36 17.44 -17.02
CA LEU A 419 -5.43 18.54 -16.82
C LEU A 419 -5.33 18.80 -15.32
N SER A 420 -4.17 18.54 -14.71
CA SER A 420 -3.95 18.76 -13.27
C SER A 420 -3.01 19.94 -13.03
N ASN A 421 -3.44 20.85 -12.16
CA ASN A 421 -2.71 22.02 -11.68
C ASN A 421 -2.12 22.87 -12.81
N VAL A 422 -2.96 23.29 -13.75
CA VAL A 422 -2.55 24.17 -14.85
C VAL A 422 -2.94 25.62 -14.59
N THR A 423 -2.12 26.59 -15.02
CA THR A 423 -2.49 28.01 -15.07
C THR A 423 -2.91 28.38 -16.48
N ALA A 424 -4.00 29.13 -16.59
CA ALA A 424 -4.51 29.69 -17.84
C ALA A 424 -4.28 31.21 -17.81
N PRO A 425 -3.16 31.72 -18.37
CA PRO A 425 -2.77 33.12 -18.23
C PRO A 425 -3.65 34.10 -19.03
N SER A 426 -4.58 33.61 -19.86
CA SER A 426 -5.51 34.46 -20.60
C SER A 426 -6.91 33.85 -20.69
N ASN A 427 -7.92 34.70 -20.87
CA ASN A 427 -9.29 34.25 -21.16
C ASN A 427 -9.38 33.38 -22.43
N ARG A 428 -8.45 33.56 -23.38
CA ARG A 428 -8.35 32.70 -24.57
C ARG A 428 -7.93 31.28 -24.19
N ASP A 429 -6.97 31.13 -23.28
CA ASP A 429 -6.53 29.81 -22.81
C ASP A 429 -7.69 29.05 -22.14
N LEU A 430 -8.51 29.72 -21.32
CA LEU A 430 -9.71 29.13 -20.71
C LEU A 430 -10.76 28.71 -21.75
N ARG A 431 -11.03 29.57 -22.75
CA ARG A 431 -11.93 29.22 -23.86
C ARG A 431 -11.43 28.01 -24.66
N ASN A 432 -10.12 27.93 -24.89
CA ASN A 432 -9.52 26.81 -25.61
C ASN A 432 -9.61 25.51 -24.82
N ILE A 433 -9.47 25.54 -23.49
CA ILE A 433 -9.74 24.38 -22.62
C ILE A 433 -11.21 23.96 -22.72
N GLY A 434 -12.13 24.91 -22.82
CA GLY A 434 -13.57 24.64 -22.96
C GLY A 434 -13.98 23.86 -24.20
N ILE A 435 -13.10 23.75 -25.21
CA ILE A 435 -13.32 22.95 -26.43
C ILE A 435 -13.10 21.45 -26.17
N LEU A 436 -12.40 21.09 -25.09
CA LEU A 436 -12.04 19.70 -24.79
C LEU A 436 -13.22 18.89 -24.21
N CYS A 437 -14.06 18.34 -25.09
CA CYS A 437 -15.25 17.58 -24.69
C CYS A 437 -14.95 16.31 -23.88
N ASN A 438 -13.74 15.74 -24.01
CA ASN A 438 -13.33 14.54 -23.28
C ASN A 438 -12.79 14.83 -21.88
N LEU A 439 -12.65 16.10 -21.49
CA LEU A 439 -12.04 16.51 -20.24
C LEU A 439 -12.93 16.14 -19.04
N ARG A 440 -12.44 15.23 -18.19
CA ARG A 440 -13.16 14.71 -17.01
C ARG A 440 -12.64 15.31 -15.70
N LYS A 441 -11.37 15.72 -15.68
CA LYS A 441 -10.76 16.36 -14.51
C LYS A 441 -9.97 17.57 -14.95
N LEU A 442 -10.36 18.72 -14.41
CA LEU A 442 -9.70 20.00 -14.64
C LEU A 442 -9.30 20.61 -13.29
N GLY A 443 -8.00 20.69 -13.05
CA GLY A 443 -7.42 21.47 -11.95
C GLY A 443 -6.78 22.72 -12.51
N VAL A 444 -7.47 23.86 -12.45
CA VAL A 444 -6.93 25.17 -12.84
C VAL A 444 -6.52 25.93 -11.59
N VAL A 445 -5.32 26.48 -11.59
CA VAL A 445 -4.88 27.46 -10.59
C VAL A 445 -5.17 28.85 -11.15
N MET A 446 -6.04 29.58 -10.46
CA MET A 446 -6.32 30.98 -10.75
C MET A 446 -5.25 31.79 -10.02
N GLU A 447 -4.34 32.41 -10.76
CA GLU A 447 -3.52 33.50 -10.22
C GLU A 447 -4.38 34.76 -10.28
N ASP A 448 -4.36 35.60 -9.23
CA ASP A 448 -5.14 36.84 -9.18
C ASP A 448 -4.88 37.65 -10.45
N MET A 449 -5.86 37.63 -11.36
CA MET A 449 -5.84 38.47 -12.54
C MET A 449 -6.14 39.88 -12.05
N ILE A 450 -5.08 40.63 -11.73
CA ILE A 450 -5.20 42.07 -11.50
C ILE A 450 -5.89 42.63 -12.74
N PRO A 451 -7.12 43.20 -12.61
CA PRO A 451 -7.82 43.75 -13.74
C PRO A 451 -6.96 44.88 -14.34
N SER A 452 -6.58 44.71 -15.60
CA SER A 452 -5.92 45.75 -16.40
C SER A 452 -6.86 46.91 -16.67
#